data_AF-A9YUM6-F1
#
_entry.id   AF-A9YUM6-F1
#
_cell.length_a   1.000
_cell.length_b   1.000
_cell.length_c   1.000
_cell.angle_alpha   90.00
_cell.angle_beta   90.00
_cell.angle_gamma   90.00
#
_symmetry.space_group_name_H-M   'P 1'
#
loop_
_entity.id
_entity.type
_entity.pdbx_description
1 polymer ?
#
loop_
_entity_poly.entity_id
_entity_poly.type
_entity_poly.pdbx_seq_one_letter_code
_entity_poly.pdbx_strand_id
1 'polypeptide(L)'
;MSQTNSHAQAGGTAKPIGLLIAAVGVVYGDIGTSPLYTLKEVFQGGYGVEVTHDAILGVLSLIFWSLIWVVSFKYMAFVLRADNQGEGGIMALMALAR
;
A
#
# COMPACT_ATOMS: atom_id res chain seq x y z
N MET A 1 -9.00 -25.46 -44.80
CA MET A 1 -9.46 -25.73 -43.42
C MET A 1 -8.33 -25.36 -42.49
N SER A 2 -8.39 -24.17 -41.87
CA SER A 2 -7.82 -23.84 -40.55
C SER A 2 -7.94 -22.35 -40.35
N GLN A 3 -8.96 -21.96 -39.60
CA GLN A 3 -9.16 -20.62 -39.08
C GLN A 3 -8.07 -20.36 -38.04
N THR A 4 -7.31 -19.28 -38.18
CA THR A 4 -6.48 -18.72 -37.11
C THR A 4 -7.21 -17.54 -36.49
N ASN A 5 -8.20 -17.85 -35.66
CA ASN A 5 -8.61 -16.96 -34.58
C ASN A 5 -7.61 -17.11 -33.44
N SER A 6 -6.88 -16.05 -33.09
CA SER A 6 -6.35 -15.86 -31.73
C SER A 6 -5.92 -14.42 -31.53
N HIS A 7 -6.84 -13.67 -30.91
CA HIS A 7 -6.61 -12.51 -30.05
C HIS A 7 -5.60 -11.46 -30.52
N ALA A 8 -6.11 -10.51 -31.31
CA ALA A 8 -5.57 -9.16 -31.32
C ALA A 8 -5.64 -8.61 -29.88
N GLN A 9 -4.50 -8.64 -29.19
CA GLN A 9 -4.31 -7.99 -27.91
C GLN A 9 -4.46 -6.49 -28.18
N ALA A 10 -5.61 -5.93 -27.82
CA ALA A 10 -5.89 -4.51 -27.87
C ALA A 10 -5.01 -3.80 -26.82
N GLY A 11 -3.72 -3.65 -27.14
CA GLY A 11 -2.80 -2.79 -26.43
C GLY A 11 -3.14 -1.35 -26.75
N GLY A 12 -4.25 -0.86 -26.21
CA GLY A 12 -4.54 0.57 -26.23
C GLY A 12 -3.41 1.29 -25.52
N THR A 13 -2.73 2.20 -26.24
CA THR A 13 -1.66 3.04 -25.70
C THR A 13 -2.25 3.92 -24.60
N ALA A 14 -2.35 3.38 -23.39
CA ALA A 14 -2.77 4.13 -22.22
C ALA A 14 -1.77 5.29 -22.08
N LYS A 15 -2.29 6.52 -22.08
CA LYS A 15 -1.46 7.71 -21.88
C LYS A 15 -0.62 7.48 -20.61
N PRO A 16 0.68 7.82 -20.61
CA PRO A 16 1.59 7.50 -19.50
C PRO A 16 1.07 7.97 -18.13
N ILE A 17 0.34 9.09 -18.09
CA ILE A 17 -0.34 9.61 -16.90
C ILE A 17 -1.43 8.66 -16.36
N GLY A 18 -2.19 7.99 -17.23
CA GLY A 18 -3.26 7.07 -16.82
C GLY A 18 -2.68 5.82 -16.14
N LEU A 19 -1.57 5.31 -16.66
CA LEU A 19 -0.80 4.23 -16.04
C LEU A 19 -0.23 4.64 -14.69
N LEU A 20 0.27 5.87 -14.57
CA LEU A 20 0.85 6.39 -13.33
C LEU A 20 -0.21 6.54 -12.24
N ILE A 21 -1.38 7.11 -12.57
CA ILE A 21 -2.53 7.21 -11.65
C ILE A 21 -3.02 5.81 -11.24
N ALA A 22 -3.09 4.86 -12.18
CA ALA A 22 -3.50 3.50 -11.88
C ALA A 22 -2.50 2.81 -10.93
N ALA A 23 -1.20 2.90 -11.20
CA ALA A 23 -0.15 2.32 -10.36
C ALA A 23 -0.17 2.91 -8.94
N VAL A 24 -0.28 4.24 -8.84
CA VAL A 24 -0.43 4.95 -7.57
C VAL A 24 -1.70 4.49 -6.84
N GLY A 25 -2.83 4.39 -7.54
CA GLY A 25 -4.10 3.94 -6.99
C GLY A 25 -4.05 2.52 -6.42
N VAL A 26 -3.37 1.59 -7.10
CA VAL A 26 -3.17 0.21 -6.60
C VAL A 26 -2.35 0.20 -5.31
N VAL A 27 -1.24 0.94 -5.26
CA VAL A 27 -0.35 0.98 -4.09
C VAL A 27 -1.04 1.62 -2.88
N TYR A 28 -1.69 2.77 -3.07
CA TYR A 28 -2.46 3.39 -1.98
C TYR A 28 -3.68 2.57 -1.58
N GLY A 29 -4.26 1.81 -2.52
CA GLY A 29 -5.32 0.85 -2.25
C GLY A 29 -4.87 -0.26 -1.31
N ASP A 30 -3.73 -0.90 -1.60
CA ASP A 30 -3.14 -1.97 -0.78
C ASP A 30 -2.84 -1.49 0.66
N ILE A 31 -2.26 -0.30 0.80
CA ILE A 31 -2.00 0.35 2.11
C ILE A 31 -3.29 0.55 2.90
N GLY A 32 -4.39 0.91 2.22
CA GLY A 32 -5.68 1.23 2.85
C GLY A 32 -6.55 0.02 3.22
N THR A 33 -6.29 -1.17 2.66
CA THR A 33 -7.10 -2.37 2.98
C THR A 33 -6.94 -2.78 4.44
N SER A 34 -5.73 -2.71 4.99
CA SER A 34 -5.43 -3.17 6.35
C SER A 34 -6.12 -2.35 7.44
N PRO A 35 -6.17 -1.00 7.42
CA PRO A 35 -7.02 -0.23 8.32
C PRO A 35 -8.51 -0.56 8.24
N LEU A 36 -9.05 -0.81 7.03
CA LEU A 36 -10.47 -1.12 6.85
C LEU A 36 -10.85 -2.44 7.51
N TYR A 37 -10.02 -3.48 7.37
CA TYR A 37 -10.22 -4.73 8.10
C TYR A 37 -10.07 -4.55 9.60
N THR A 38 -9.10 -3.74 10.04
CA THR A 38 -8.88 -3.47 11.46
C THR A 38 -10.09 -2.77 12.09
N LEU A 39 -10.66 -1.77 11.43
CA LEU A 39 -11.90 -1.10 11.87
C LEU A 39 -13.05 -2.09 11.96
N LYS A 40 -13.24 -2.92 10.93
CA LYS A 40 -14.27 -3.96 10.94
C LYS A 40 -14.10 -4.90 12.13
N GLU A 41 -12.88 -5.35 12.41
CA GLU A 41 -12.60 -6.29 13.49
C GLU A 41 -12.80 -5.67 14.88
N VAL A 42 -12.37 -4.42 15.08
CA VAL A 42 -12.51 -3.70 16.36
C VAL A 42 -13.98 -3.52 16.78
N PHE A 43 -14.88 -3.33 15.81
CA PHE A 43 -16.30 -3.09 16.08
C PHE A 43 -17.21 -4.30 15.88
N GLN A 44 -16.75 -5.39 15.24
CA GLN A 44 -17.57 -6.60 14.99
C GLN A 44 -17.15 -7.84 15.82
N GLY A 45 -16.03 -7.82 16.53
CA GLY A 45 -15.58 -8.96 17.34
C GLY A 45 -16.42 -9.19 18.61
N GLY A 46 -16.40 -10.42 19.16
CA GLY A 46 -17.11 -10.77 20.41
C GLY A 46 -16.65 -10.04 21.69
N TYR A 47 -15.58 -9.25 21.58
CA TYR A 47 -15.07 -8.30 22.59
C TYR A 47 -15.06 -6.85 22.05
N GLY A 48 -15.87 -6.58 21.02
CA GLY A 48 -15.86 -5.34 20.26
C GLY A 48 -16.13 -4.13 21.14
N VAL A 49 -15.37 -3.07 20.92
CA VAL A 49 -15.56 -1.81 21.64
C VAL A 49 -16.94 -1.27 21.27
N GLU A 50 -17.71 -0.82 22.26
CA GLU A 50 -18.99 -0.18 21.98
C GLU A 50 -18.80 0.99 21.02
N VAL A 51 -19.70 1.08 20.03
CA VAL A 51 -19.67 2.12 18.99
C VAL A 51 -20.09 3.46 19.61
N THR A 52 -19.16 4.05 20.36
CA THR A 52 -19.27 5.36 20.99
C THR A 52 -18.39 6.36 20.23
N HIS A 53 -18.74 7.65 20.32
CA HIS A 53 -18.00 8.71 19.63
C HIS A 53 -16.51 8.70 20.00
N ASP A 54 -16.22 8.54 21.29
CA ASP A 54 -14.85 8.53 21.81
C ASP A 54 -14.06 7.31 21.34
N ALA A 55 -14.69 6.14 21.28
CA ALA A 55 -14.07 4.91 20.76
C ALA A 55 -13.70 5.05 19.27
N ILE A 56 -14.59 5.61 18.46
CA ILE A 56 -14.34 5.82 17.03
C ILE A 56 -13.15 6.77 16.82
N LEU A 57 -13.13 7.90 17.54
CA LEU A 57 -12.03 8.86 17.46
C LEU A 57 -10.71 8.25 17.97
N GLY A 58 -10.77 7.45 19.05
CA GLY A 58 -9.62 6.72 19.57
C GLY A 58 -9.03 5.76 18.54
N VAL A 59 -9.85 4.92 17.92
CA VAL A 59 -9.42 3.93 16.92
C VAL A 59 -8.89 4.62 15.66
N LEU A 60 -9.57 5.66 15.17
CA LEU A 60 -9.10 6.45 14.02
C LEU A 60 -7.74 7.10 14.31
N SER A 61 -7.55 7.64 15.51
CA SER A 61 -6.28 8.22 15.96
C SER A 61 -5.16 7.16 15.98
N LEU A 62 -5.43 5.96 16.51
CA LEU A 62 -4.46 4.86 16.52
C LEU A 62 -4.06 4.43 15.11
N ILE A 63 -5.03 4.31 14.20
CA ILE A 63 -4.77 3.99 12.79
C ILE A 63 -3.92 5.08 12.14
N PHE A 64 -4.29 6.35 12.34
CA PHE A 64 -3.58 7.50 11.79
C PHE A 64 -2.11 7.54 12.27
N TRP A 65 -1.89 7.45 13.57
CA TRP A 65 -0.54 7.44 14.13
C TRP A 65 0.26 6.20 13.73
N SER A 66 -0.38 5.03 13.65
CA SER A 66 0.26 3.80 13.16
C SER A 66 0.74 3.96 11.71
N LEU A 67 -0.09 4.50 10.81
CA LEU A 67 0.30 4.74 9.42
C LEU A 67 1.45 5.75 9.32
N ILE A 68 1.46 6.81 10.12
CA ILE A 68 2.57 7.78 10.12
C ILE A 68 3.88 7.13 10.58
N TRP A 69 3.86 6.39 11.68
CA TRP A 69 5.06 5.72 12.18
C TRP A 69 5.55 4.63 11.23
N VAL A 70 4.64 3.80 10.72
CA VAL A 70 4.98 2.66 9.88
C VAL A 70 5.33 3.11 8.47
N VAL A 71 4.49 3.90 7.81
CA VAL A 71 4.68 4.28 6.39
C VAL A 71 5.66 5.43 6.25
N SER A 72 5.58 6.47 7.07
CA SER A 72 6.48 7.62 6.94
C SER A 72 7.80 7.36 7.66
N PHE A 73 7.77 7.10 8.96
CA PHE A 73 9.01 7.06 9.74
C PHE A 73 9.87 5.82 9.44
N LYS A 74 9.30 4.61 9.51
CA LYS A 74 10.06 3.37 9.26
C LYS A 74 10.57 3.30 7.80
N TYR A 75 9.74 3.61 6.80
CA TYR A 75 10.22 3.57 5.41
C TYR A 75 11.18 4.72 5.09
N MET A 76 10.99 5.95 5.58
CA MET A 76 12.01 6.99 5.38
C MET A 76 13.33 6.62 6.06
N ALA A 77 13.29 6.10 7.30
CA ALA A 77 14.49 5.81 8.06
C ALA A 77 15.30 4.62 7.52
N PHE A 78 14.64 3.60 6.96
CA PHE A 78 15.33 2.40 6.47
C PHE A 78 15.38 2.29 4.95
N VAL A 79 14.27 2.58 4.25
CA VAL A 79 14.19 2.39 2.79
C VAL A 79 14.81 3.55 2.03
N LEU A 80 14.63 4.80 2.49
CA LEU A 80 15.27 5.96 1.84
C LEU A 80 16.72 6.20 2.28
N ARG A 81 17.14 5.68 3.44
CA ARG A 81 18.54 5.74 3.89
C ARG A 81 19.40 4.58 3.41
N ALA A 82 18.80 3.54 2.84
CA ALA A 82 19.54 2.52 2.11
C ALA A 82 19.93 3.11 0.73
N ASP A 83 20.99 3.92 0.75
CA ASP A 83 21.75 4.26 -0.44
C ASP A 83 23.00 3.36 -0.46
N ASN A 84 23.30 2.81 -1.64
CA ASN A 84 24.55 2.10 -1.89
C ASN A 84 25.19 2.72 -3.12
N GLN A 85 26.12 3.66 -2.91
CA GLN A 85 26.98 4.23 -3.96
C GLN A 85 26.20 4.79 -5.16
N GLY A 86 25.07 5.47 -4.91
CA GLY A 86 24.27 6.13 -5.94
C GLY A 86 23.09 5.31 -6.47
N GLU A 87 22.92 4.06 -6.06
CA GLU A 87 21.70 3.29 -6.30
C GLU A 87 20.88 3.20 -5.00
N GLY A 88 19.80 3.99 -4.92
CA GLY A 88 18.90 3.99 -3.76
C GLY A 88 17.89 2.84 -3.80
N GLY A 89 17.50 2.34 -2.63
CA GLY A 89 16.38 1.40 -2.48
C GLY A 89 16.78 -0.07 -2.37
N ILE A 90 16.02 -0.97 -3.02
CA ILE A 90 16.15 -2.43 -2.87
C ILE A 90 17.53 -2.99 -3.25
N MET A 91 18.26 -2.36 -4.18
CA MET A 91 19.61 -2.77 -4.60
C MET A 91 20.63 -2.53 -3.47
N ALA A 92 20.47 -1.44 -2.70
CA ALA A 92 21.28 -1.14 -1.52
C ALA A 92 21.00 -2.10 -0.36
N LEU A 93 19.73 -2.47 -0.15
CA LEU A 93 19.34 -3.44 0.88
C LEU A 93 19.89 -4.85 0.60
N MET A 94 19.94 -5.27 -0.67
CA MET A 94 20.56 -6.54 -1.08
C MET A 94 22.09 -6.56 -0.89
N ALA A 95 22.74 -5.39 -1.04
CA ALA A 95 24.19 -5.27 -0.84
C ALA A 95 24.59 -5.31 0.65
N LEU A 96 23.76 -4.80 1.56
CA LEU A 96 24.02 -4.81 3.02
C LEU A 96 23.64 -6.14 3.69
N ALA A 97 22.73 -6.92 3.10
CA ALA A 97 22.33 -8.24 3.61
C ALA A 97 23.37 -9.36 3.33
N ARG A 98 24.55 -9.01 2.80
CA ARG A 98 25.69 -9.90 2.61
C ARG A 98 26.83 -9.51 3.53
#